data_AF-A0AA38M812-F1
#
_entry.id   AF-A0AA38M812-F1
#
_cell.length_a   1.000
_cell.length_b   1.000
_cell.length_c   1.000
_cell.angle_alpha   90.00
_cell.angle_beta   90.00
_cell.angle_gamma   90.00
#
_symmetry.space_group_name_H-M   'P 1'
#
loop_
_entity.id
_entity.type
_entity.pdbx_description
1 polymer ?
#
loop_
_entity_poly.entity_id
_entity_poly.type
_entity_poly.pdbx_seq_one_letter_code
_entity_poly.pdbx_strand_id
1 'polypeptide(L)'
;MLLGAVYIPPDSNTAVYEEHASFVEHLTSDYNEDIVCVVGDYNLPVLEWCVAPDGDGFVPLGVSKDVEQIVCDGISYCGLSQLNNIKNDKGSVLDLIFSNWSTTLVQQCEP
;
A
#
# COMPACT_ATOMS: atom_id res chain seq x y z
N MET A 1 -15.63 -7.68 5.63
CA MET A 1 -14.39 -6.87 5.77
C MET A 1 -13.24 -7.78 6.14
N LEU A 2 -12.15 -7.71 5.38
CA LEU A 2 -10.89 -8.40 5.60
C LEU A 2 -9.79 -7.40 5.92
N LEU A 3 -9.02 -7.69 6.96
CA LEU A 3 -7.86 -6.91 7.37
C LEU A 3 -6.62 -7.81 7.26
N GLY A 4 -5.69 -7.45 6.37
CA GLY A 4 -4.40 -8.09 6.23
C GLY A 4 -3.31 -7.21 6.84
N ALA A 5 -2.49 -7.78 7.73
CA ALA A 5 -1.31 -7.13 8.27
C ALA A 5 -0.06 -7.60 7.51
N VAL A 6 0.79 -6.68 7.08
CA VAL A 6 1.98 -6.95 6.27
C VAL A 6 3.23 -6.44 6.99
N TYR A 7 4.30 -7.20 6.90
CA TYR A 7 5.64 -6.73 7.22
C TYR A 7 6.61 -7.29 6.19
N ILE A 8 7.20 -6.40 5.39
CA ILE A 8 8.27 -6.74 4.46
C ILE A 8 9.56 -6.13 5.01
N PRO A 9 10.57 -6.92 5.40
CA PRO A 9 11.84 -6.40 5.89
C PRO A 9 12.52 -5.47 4.87
N PRO A 10 13.33 -4.49 5.32
CA PRO A 10 14.13 -3.68 4.42
C PRO A 10 15.07 -4.56 3.59
N ASP A 11 15.35 -4.13 2.37
CA ASP A 11 16.21 -4.84 1.41
C ASP A 11 15.76 -6.28 1.08
N SER A 12 14.48 -6.59 1.30
CA SER A 12 13.88 -7.86 0.89
C SER A 12 14.00 -8.07 -0.63
N ASN A 13 14.13 -9.33 -1.02
CA ASN A 13 14.20 -9.71 -2.43
C ASN A 13 12.91 -9.35 -3.17
N THR A 14 13.02 -8.98 -4.44
CA THR A 14 11.89 -8.69 -5.33
C THR A 14 10.80 -9.77 -5.30
N ALA A 15 11.18 -11.05 -5.21
CA ALA A 15 10.23 -12.16 -5.14
C ALA A 15 9.23 -12.06 -3.97
N VAL A 16 9.62 -11.43 -2.84
CA VAL A 16 8.72 -11.23 -1.70
C VAL A 16 7.60 -10.25 -2.06
N TYR A 17 7.91 -9.21 -2.83
CA TYR A 17 6.92 -8.24 -3.30
C TYR A 17 6.02 -8.83 -4.39
N GLU A 18 6.56 -9.67 -5.27
CA GLU A 18 5.79 -10.39 -6.29
C GLU A 18 4.81 -11.38 -5.66
N GLU A 19 5.26 -12.16 -4.67
CA GLU A 19 4.41 -13.08 -3.91
C GLU A 19 3.33 -12.31 -3.15
N HIS A 20 3.69 -11.19 -2.52
CA HIS A 20 2.73 -10.32 -1.83
C HIS A 20 1.68 -9.74 -2.79
N ALA A 21 2.08 -9.18 -3.93
CA ALA A 21 1.16 -8.66 -4.94
C ALA A 21 0.22 -9.76 -5.45
N SER A 22 0.77 -10.92 -5.79
CA SER A 22 -0.01 -12.10 -6.19
C SER A 22 -1.00 -12.51 -5.10
N PHE A 23 -0.60 -12.52 -3.84
CA PHE A 23 -1.49 -12.85 -2.72
C PHE A 23 -2.66 -11.87 -2.61
N VAL A 24 -2.40 -10.56 -2.74
CA VAL A 24 -3.44 -9.52 -2.72
C VAL A 24 -4.40 -9.65 -3.92
N GLU A 25 -3.90 -10.02 -5.10
CA GLU A 25 -4.74 -10.31 -6.27
C GLU A 25 -5.70 -11.47 -6.01
N HIS A 26 -5.21 -12.58 -5.48
CA HIS A 26 -6.07 -13.71 -5.10
C HIS A 26 -7.08 -13.30 -4.02
N LEU A 27 -6.64 -12.54 -3.00
CA LEU A 27 -7.50 -12.08 -1.92
C LEU A 27 -8.65 -11.19 -2.44
N THR A 28 -8.36 -10.23 -3.32
CA THR A 28 -9.38 -9.34 -3.88
C THR A 28 -10.31 -10.05 -4.86
N SER A 29 -9.83 -11.07 -5.57
CA SER A 29 -10.65 -11.93 -6.42
C SER A 29 -11.61 -12.81 -5.60
N ASP A 30 -11.10 -13.50 -4.59
CA ASP A 30 -11.88 -14.45 -3.78
C ASP A 30 -12.93 -13.76 -2.89
N TYR A 31 -12.68 -12.49 -2.55
CA TYR A 31 -13.52 -11.70 -1.65
C TYR A 31 -13.95 -10.37 -2.29
N ASN A 32 -14.35 -10.40 -3.57
CA ASN A 32 -14.64 -9.21 -4.37
C ASN A 32 -15.82 -8.33 -3.87
N GLU A 33 -16.74 -8.89 -3.09
CA GLU A 33 -17.86 -8.14 -2.47
C GLU A 33 -17.51 -7.59 -1.07
N ASP A 34 -16.34 -7.95 -0.52
CA ASP A 34 -15.89 -7.52 0.80
C ASP A 34 -15.05 -6.23 0.74
N ILE A 35 -15.09 -5.46 1.82
CA ILE A 35 -14.07 -4.45 2.07
C ILE A 35 -12.74 -5.16 2.35
N VAL A 36 -11.73 -4.90 1.54
CA VAL A 36 -10.35 -5.39 1.73
C VAL A 36 -9.49 -4.22 2.19
N CYS A 37 -8.76 -4.42 3.27
CA CYS A 37 -7.78 -3.46 3.79
C CYS A 37 -6.48 -4.20 4.13
N VAL A 38 -5.40 -3.84 3.44
CA VAL A 38 -4.06 -4.39 3.68
C VAL A 38 -3.20 -3.26 4.23
N VAL A 39 -2.66 -3.44 5.43
CA VAL A 39 -1.88 -2.44 6.15
C VAL A 39 -0.57 -3.04 6.62
N GLY A 40 0.52 -2.29 6.50
CA GLY A 40 1.79 -2.78 7.01
C GLY A 40 2.98 -1.91 6.67
N ASP A 41 4.13 -2.28 7.19
CA ASP A 41 5.42 -1.67 6.87
C ASP A 41 6.05 -2.41 5.68
N TYR A 42 6.15 -1.70 4.56
CA TYR A 42 6.70 -2.22 3.29
C TYR A 42 8.18 -1.91 3.12
N ASN A 43 8.78 -1.08 4.00
CA ASN A 43 10.18 -0.66 3.91
C ASN A 43 10.62 -0.18 2.51
N LEU A 44 9.79 0.65 1.85
CA LEU A 44 10.08 1.31 0.58
C LEU A 44 10.39 2.81 0.78
N PRO A 45 11.57 3.19 1.30
CA PRO A 45 11.82 4.55 1.80
C PRO A 45 11.90 5.65 0.73
N VAL A 46 12.09 5.27 -0.54
CA VAL A 46 12.24 6.20 -1.68
C VAL A 46 10.90 6.44 -2.39
N LEU A 47 9.90 5.58 -2.15
CA LEU A 47 8.59 5.71 -2.74
C LEU A 47 7.84 6.88 -2.11
N GLU A 48 7.48 7.86 -2.94
CA GLU A 48 6.71 9.03 -2.51
C GLU A 48 5.25 8.90 -2.95
N TRP A 49 4.38 9.66 -2.30
CA TRP A 49 2.95 9.62 -2.51
C TRP A 49 2.40 11.05 -2.63
N CYS A 50 1.57 11.30 -3.65
CA CYS A 50 0.88 12.57 -3.82
C CYS A 50 -0.64 12.35 -3.91
N VAL A 51 -1.42 13.39 -3.61
CA VAL A 51 -2.88 13.31 -3.59
C VAL A 51 -3.39 12.89 -4.97
N ALA A 52 -4.25 11.87 -5.01
CA ALA A 52 -4.85 11.40 -6.25
C ALA A 52 -5.70 12.51 -6.91
N PRO A 53 -5.83 12.55 -8.25
CA PRO A 53 -6.57 13.61 -8.94
C PRO A 53 -8.05 13.72 -8.56
N ASP A 54 -8.67 12.62 -8.15
CA ASP A 54 -10.04 12.52 -7.66
C ASP A 54 -10.18 12.85 -6.17
N GLY A 55 -9.05 12.98 -5.44
CA GLY A 55 -8.99 13.20 -4.01
C GLY A 55 -9.13 11.94 -3.16
N ASP A 56 -9.34 10.78 -3.77
CA ASP A 56 -9.60 9.51 -3.09
C ASP A 56 -8.29 8.73 -2.90
N GLY A 57 -7.48 9.20 -1.94
CA GLY A 57 -6.23 8.58 -1.53
C GLY A 57 -4.99 9.18 -2.19
N PHE A 58 -3.98 8.36 -2.39
CA PHE A 58 -2.68 8.78 -2.89
C PHE A 58 -2.20 7.90 -4.06
N VAL A 59 -1.53 8.56 -5.01
CA VAL A 59 -0.87 7.91 -6.14
C VAL A 59 0.65 7.97 -5.97
N PRO A 60 1.39 6.96 -6.46
CA PRO A 60 2.83 6.92 -6.30
C PRO A 60 3.50 8.02 -7.14
N LEU A 61 4.57 8.58 -6.59
CA LEU A 61 5.41 9.59 -7.22
C LEU A 61 6.87 9.12 -7.18
N GLY A 62 7.58 9.27 -8.29
CA GLY A 62 9.02 8.98 -8.33
C GLY A 62 9.38 7.49 -8.25
N VAL A 63 8.49 6.60 -8.72
CA VAL A 63 8.75 5.15 -8.82
C VAL A 63 10.05 4.93 -9.60
N SER A 64 11.03 4.32 -8.94
CA SER A 64 12.40 4.21 -9.43
C SER A 64 12.98 2.79 -9.33
N LYS A 65 12.36 1.91 -8.54
CA LYS A 65 12.78 0.53 -8.34
C LYS A 65 11.70 -0.46 -8.74
N ASP A 66 12.11 -1.65 -9.19
CA ASP A 66 11.20 -2.73 -9.59
C ASP A 66 10.22 -3.11 -8.46
N VAL A 67 10.69 -3.17 -7.21
CA VAL A 67 9.84 -3.48 -6.05
C VAL A 67 8.75 -2.43 -5.80
N GLU A 68 9.04 -1.16 -6.09
CA GLU A 68 8.06 -0.08 -5.97
C GLU A 68 7.01 -0.21 -7.06
N GLN A 69 7.46 -0.52 -8.30
CA GLN A 69 6.57 -0.75 -9.43
C GLN A 69 5.65 -1.96 -9.19
N ILE A 70 6.19 -3.09 -8.72
CA ILE A 70 5.41 -4.30 -8.45
C ILE A 70 4.28 -4.02 -7.44
N VAL A 71 4.59 -3.33 -6.35
CA VAL A 71 3.60 -2.96 -5.34
C VAL A 71 2.54 -2.02 -5.93
N CYS A 72 2.97 -0.97 -6.64
CA CYS A 72 2.04 0.02 -7.20
C CYS A 72 1.12 -0.60 -8.27
N ASP A 73 1.69 -1.36 -9.19
CA ASP A 73 0.97 -1.97 -10.31
C ASP A 73 -0.01 -3.05 -9.80
N GLY A 74 0.44 -3.94 -8.91
CA GLY A 74 -0.41 -5.01 -8.37
C GLY A 74 -1.60 -4.47 -7.58
N ILE A 75 -1.39 -3.41 -6.81
CA ILE A 75 -2.45 -2.82 -5.97
C ILE A 75 -3.45 -2.02 -6.82
N SER A 76 -2.95 -1.26 -7.80
CA SER A 76 -3.80 -0.57 -8.78
C SER A 76 -4.63 -1.55 -9.59
N TYR A 77 -4.03 -2.68 -10.00
CA TYR A 77 -4.72 -3.76 -10.69
C TYR A 77 -5.87 -4.35 -9.85
N CYS A 78 -5.67 -4.47 -8.53
CA CYS A 78 -6.70 -4.92 -7.58
C CYS A 78 -7.79 -3.88 -7.27
N GLY A 79 -7.71 -2.66 -7.84
CA GLY A 79 -8.65 -1.58 -7.54
C GLY A 79 -8.55 -1.05 -6.10
N LEU A 80 -7.39 -1.20 -5.47
CA LEU A 80 -7.13 -0.69 -4.11
C LEU A 80 -6.45 0.68 -4.19
N SER A 81 -6.86 1.60 -3.32
CA SER A 81 -6.22 2.91 -3.17
C SER A 81 -5.27 2.92 -1.98
N GLN A 82 -4.15 3.65 -2.10
CA GLN A 82 -3.29 3.94 -0.97
C GLN A 82 -3.89 5.08 -0.14
N LEU A 83 -4.00 4.92 1.18
CA LEU A 83 -4.73 5.83 2.07
C LEU A 83 -3.86 6.51 3.15
N ASN A 84 -2.56 6.23 3.23
CA ASN A 84 -1.67 6.78 4.24
C ASN A 84 -0.58 7.69 3.65
N ASN A 85 -0.46 8.92 4.14
CA ASN A 85 0.68 9.79 3.81
C ASN A 85 1.36 10.36 5.05
N ILE A 86 1.21 9.67 6.20
CA ILE A 86 1.90 10.02 7.43
C ILE A 86 3.36 9.60 7.28
N LYS A 87 4.24 10.59 7.31
CA LYS A 87 5.69 10.41 7.20
C LYS A 87 6.29 10.08 8.57
N ASN A 88 7.29 9.23 8.58
CA ASN A 88 8.13 9.01 9.74
C ASN A 88 9.10 10.18 9.98
N ASP A 89 9.92 10.10 11.03
CA ASP A 89 10.91 11.13 11.40
C ASP A 89 11.97 11.40 10.31
N LYS A 90 12.11 10.52 9.33
CA LYS A 90 13.02 10.67 8.18
C LYS A 90 12.32 11.23 6.93
N GLY A 91 11.02 11.53 7.00
CA GLY A 91 10.24 12.06 5.89
C GLY A 91 9.75 11.00 4.89
N SER A 92 9.96 9.71 5.16
CA SER A 92 9.50 8.60 4.32
C SER A 92 8.15 8.05 4.81
N VAL A 93 7.34 7.54 3.88
CA VAL A 93 6.13 6.77 4.19
C VAL A 93 6.48 5.30 4.04
N LEU A 94 6.62 4.59 5.16
CA LEU A 94 6.97 3.16 5.17
C LEU A 94 5.74 2.28 5.41
N ASP A 95 4.87 2.75 6.30
CA ASP A 95 3.57 2.15 6.56
C ASP A 95 2.61 2.50 5.43
N LEU A 96 2.18 1.50 4.67
CA LEU A 96 1.21 1.66 3.59
C LEU A 96 -0.12 1.04 3.99
N ILE A 97 -1.20 1.69 3.56
CA ILE A 97 -2.57 1.22 3.78
C ILE A 97 -3.25 1.18 2.43
N PHE A 98 -3.66 0.01 1.99
CA PHE A 98 -4.31 -0.23 0.71
C PHE A 98 -5.71 -0.76 0.90
N SER A 99 -6.71 -0.08 0.36
CA SER A 99 -8.11 -0.50 0.52
C SER A 99 -9.01 -0.08 -0.64
N ASN A 100 -10.06 -0.87 -0.87
CA ASN A 100 -11.18 -0.52 -1.73
C ASN A 100 -12.23 0.36 -1.02
N TRP A 101 -11.94 0.84 0.19
CA TRP A 101 -12.86 1.63 1.00
C TRP A 101 -12.28 3.00 1.34
N SER A 102 -12.70 4.01 0.58
CA SER A 102 -12.16 5.39 0.63
C SER A 102 -12.50 6.16 1.91
N THR A 103 -13.44 5.69 2.73
CA THR A 103 -13.79 6.39 3.99
C THR A 103 -12.89 6.00 5.18
N THR A 104 -11.81 5.24 4.94
CA THR A 104 -10.84 4.89 5.98
C THR A 104 -10.06 6.13 6.41
N LEU A 105 -10.11 6.45 7.70
CA LEU A 105 -9.37 7.55 8.30
C LEU A 105 -8.07 7.03 8.92
N VAL A 106 -6.94 7.61 8.51
CA VAL A 106 -5.61 7.28 9.05
C VAL A 106 -5.12 8.44 9.91
N GLN A 107 -4.76 8.15 11.15
CA GLN A 107 -4.29 9.15 12.12
C GLN A 107 -3.07 8.64 12.88
N GLN A 108 -2.12 9.54 13.11
CA GLN A 108 -1.01 9.29 14.01
C GLN A 108 -1.53 9.34 15.45
N CYS A 109 -1.22 8.32 16.25
CA CYS A 109 -1.53 8.36 17.67
C CYS A 109 -0.57 9.35 18.34
N GLU A 110 -1.10 10.34 19.06
CA GLU A 110 -0.27 11.21 19.90
C GLU A 110 0.31 10.36 21.05
N PRO A 111 1.59 10.58 21.43
CA PRO A 111 2.25 9.83 22.50
C PRO A 111 1.64 10.06 23.89
#